data_AF-W1XUJ4-F1
#
_entry.id   AF-W1XUJ4-F1
#
_cell.length_a   1.000
_cell.length_b   1.000
_cell.length_c   1.000
_cell.angle_alpha   90.00
_cell.angle_beta   90.00
_cell.angle_gamma   90.00
#
_symmetry.space_group_name_H-M   'P 1'
#
loop_
_entity.id
_entity.type
_entity.pdbx_description
1 polymer ?
#
loop_
_entity_poly.entity_id
_entity_poly.type
_entity_poly.pdbx_seq_one_letter_code
_entity_poly.pdbx_strand_id
1 'polypeptide(L)' 'VIKYGQDKVAKKNLDMLVANDVSKSNAGFNVDTNEGYFLYPHKEPKEMPNMKKSELAHNIMKEVVELVKNK' A
#
# COMPACT_ATOMS: atom_id res chain seq x y z
N VAL A 1 -11.11 4.01 0.78
CA VAL A 1 -9.91 3.23 1.19
C VAL A 1 -8.91 4.06 2.00
N ILE A 2 -8.44 5.22 1.48
CA ILE A 2 -7.39 6.04 2.12
C ILE A 2 -7.71 6.44 3.56
N LYS A 3 -8.85 7.11 3.83
CA LYS A 3 -9.21 7.60 5.18
C LYS A 3 -9.16 6.49 6.24
N TYR A 4 -9.86 5.39 5.97
CA TYR A 4 -9.90 4.23 6.86
C TYR A 4 -8.51 3.57 7.03
N GLY A 5 -7.70 3.56 5.99
CA GLY A 5 -6.32 3.07 6.06
C GLY A 5 -5.43 3.98 6.92
N GLN A 6 -5.55 5.31 6.78
CA GLN A 6 -4.79 6.27 7.59
C GLN A 6 -5.17 6.20 9.06
N ASP A 7 -6.47 6.05 9.37
CA ASP A 7 -6.95 5.83 10.74
C ASP A 7 -6.30 4.57 11.36
N LYS A 8 -6.10 3.50 10.58
CA LYS A 8 -5.39 2.30 11.03
C LYS A 8 -3.91 2.53 11.26
N VAL A 9 -3.23 3.27 10.37
CA VAL A 9 -1.81 3.63 10.53
C VAL A 9 -1.61 4.31 11.89
N ALA A 10 -2.43 5.32 12.21
CA ALA A 10 -2.38 6.02 13.49
C ALA A 10 -2.77 5.11 14.67
N LYS A 11 -3.93 4.44 14.60
CA LYS A 11 -4.45 3.60 15.71
C LYS A 11 -3.54 2.43 16.07
N LYS A 12 -2.82 1.87 15.09
CA LYS A 12 -1.96 0.69 15.26
C LYS A 12 -0.48 1.04 15.33
N ASN A 13 -0.13 2.33 15.28
CA ASN A 13 1.24 2.82 15.30
C ASN A 13 2.15 2.11 14.27
N LEU A 14 1.69 2.09 13.01
CA LEU A 14 2.39 1.40 11.91
C LEU A 14 3.36 2.35 11.19
N ASP A 15 4.52 1.85 10.78
CA ASP A 15 5.45 2.61 9.93
C ASP A 15 4.91 2.81 8.49
N MET A 16 4.13 1.84 8.00
CA MET A 16 3.48 1.87 6.69
C MET A 16 2.32 0.87 6.65
N LEU A 17 1.30 1.19 5.85
CA LEU A 17 0.21 0.27 5.51
C LEU A 17 -0.06 0.29 4.00
N VAL A 18 -0.19 -0.90 3.41
CA VAL A 18 -0.64 -1.07 2.03
C VAL A 18 -2.16 -1.17 2.03
N ALA A 19 -2.84 -0.25 1.36
CA ALA A 19 -4.30 -0.21 1.29
C ALA A 19 -4.78 -0.36 -0.16
N ASN A 20 -5.50 -1.43 -0.47
CA ASN A 20 -6.08 -1.68 -1.78
C ASN A 20 -7.61 -1.80 -1.71
N ASP A 21 -8.29 -1.43 -2.80
CA ASP A 21 -9.72 -1.68 -2.98
C ASP A 21 -9.92 -3.00 -3.72
N VAL A 22 -10.20 -4.08 -2.98
CA VAL A 22 -10.40 -5.42 -3.55
C VAL A 22 -11.79 -5.64 -4.15
N SER A 23 -12.67 -4.63 -4.13
CA SER A 23 -14.01 -4.75 -4.72
C SER A 23 -14.01 -4.63 -6.24
N LYS A 24 -12.91 -4.17 -6.83
CA LYS A 24 -12.77 -3.95 -8.27
C LYS A 24 -12.48 -5.27 -9.00
N SER A 25 -13.15 -5.49 -10.13
CA SER A 25 -12.98 -6.73 -10.91
C SER A 25 -11.60 -6.85 -11.57
N ASN A 26 -10.87 -5.75 -11.73
CA ASN A 26 -9.54 -5.68 -12.36
C ASN A 26 -8.38 -5.54 -11.35
N ALA A 27 -8.64 -5.66 -10.05
CA ALA A 27 -7.62 -5.56 -9.01
C ALA A 27 -8.00 -6.36 -7.76
N GLY A 28 -7.05 -7.11 -7.21
CA GLY A 28 -7.24 -7.81 -5.94
C GLY A 28 -7.23 -9.33 -6.09
N PHE A 29 -8.25 -10.02 -5.58
CA PHE A 29 -8.25 -11.48 -5.55
C PHE A 29 -8.54 -12.09 -6.93
N ASN A 30 -7.99 -13.27 -7.21
CA ASN A 30 -8.26 -14.07 -8.42
C ASN A 30 -7.95 -13.41 -9.78
N VAL A 31 -7.18 -12.31 -9.78
CA VAL A 31 -6.64 -11.65 -10.98
C VAL A 31 -5.13 -11.43 -10.83
N ASP A 32 -4.39 -11.19 -11.92
CA ASP A 32 -2.93 -11.01 -11.85
C ASP A 32 -2.49 -9.58 -11.49
N THR A 33 -3.43 -8.65 -11.48
CA THR A 33 -3.19 -7.23 -11.25
C THR A 33 -3.70 -6.78 -9.88
N ASN A 34 -3.13 -5.69 -9.38
CA ASN A 34 -3.60 -5.02 -8.18
C ASN A 34 -3.23 -3.54 -8.24
N GLU A 35 -3.88 -2.74 -7.39
CA GLU A 35 -3.69 -1.30 -7.25
C GLU A 35 -3.94 -0.89 -5.81
N GLY A 36 -3.52 0.32 -5.42
CA GLY A 36 -3.80 0.79 -4.07
C GLY A 36 -2.93 1.97 -3.67
N TYR A 37 -2.65 2.06 -2.37
CA TYR A 37 -1.91 3.15 -1.79
C TYR A 37 -0.93 2.63 -0.74
N PHE A 38 0.26 3.23 -0.70
CA PHE A 38 1.09 3.23 0.50
C PHE A 38 0.64 4.38 1.41
N LEU A 39 0.36 4.04 2.66
CA LEU A 39 -0.04 4.98 3.70
C LEU A 39 1.03 4.99 4.78
N TYR A 40 1.40 6.16 5.27
CA TYR A 40 2.45 6.34 6.27
C TYR A 40 2.00 7.32 7.36
N PRO A 41 2.61 7.29 8.56
CA PRO A 41 2.38 8.30 9.56
C PRO A 41 2.73 9.69 9.03
N HIS A 42 1.78 10.62 9.11
CA HIS A 42 1.99 12.05 8.81
C HIS A 42 2.52 12.35 7.40
N LYS A 43 2.32 11.45 6.43
CA LYS A 43 2.64 11.69 5.01
C LYS A 43 1.40 11.51 4.15
N GLU A 44 1.40 12.21 3.02
CA GLU A 44 0.40 12.00 1.99
C GLU A 44 0.45 10.56 1.45
N PRO A 45 -0.71 9.98 1.12
CA PRO A 45 -0.79 8.69 0.45
C PRO A 45 0.01 8.68 -0.85
N LYS A 46 0.78 7.62 -1.07
CA LYS A 46 1.44 7.37 -2.35
C LYS A 46 0.64 6.35 -3.14
N GLU A 47 0.19 6.74 -4.32
CA GLU A 47 -0.60 5.86 -5.20
C GLU A 47 0.27 4.76 -5.84
N MET A 48 -0.31 3.57 -5.93
CA MET A 48 0.14 2.46 -6.75
C MET A 48 -0.90 2.23 -7.84
N PRO A 49 -0.64 2.64 -9.10
CA PRO A 49 -1.58 2.40 -10.18
C PRO A 49 -1.74 0.89 -10.44
N ASN A 50 -2.76 0.53 -11.20
CA ASN A 50 -2.99 -0.85 -11.58
C ASN A 50 -1.78 -1.43 -12.31
N MET A 51 -1.17 -2.47 -11.71
CA MET A 51 0.04 -3.11 -12.20
C MET A 51 0.02 -4.60 -11.85
N LYS A 52 0.99 -5.37 -12.35
CA LYS A 52 1.09 -6.79 -11.99
C LYS A 52 1.37 -6.92 -10.49
N LYS A 53 0.79 -7.94 -9.84
CA LYS A 53 1.05 -8.24 -8.42
C LYS A 53 2.53 -8.43 -8.11
N SER A 54 3.29 -9.00 -9.05
CA SER A 54 4.75 -9.13 -8.93
C SER A 54 5.43 -7.76 -8.87
N GLU A 55 5.06 -6.82 -9.74
CA GLU A 55 5.60 -5.45 -9.74
C GLU A 55 5.21 -4.70 -8.46
N LEU A 56 3.96 -4.86 -8.02
CA LEU A 56 3.47 -4.28 -6.77
C LEU A 56 4.27 -4.82 -5.56
N ALA A 57 4.56 -6.12 -5.53
CA ALA A 57 5.39 -6.73 -4.49
C ALA A 57 6.82 -6.15 -4.47
N HIS A 58 7.42 -5.90 -5.64
CA HIS A 58 8.73 -5.24 -5.71
C HIS A 58 8.67 -3.81 -5.16
N ASN A 59 7.61 -3.06 -5.45
CA ASN A 59 7.42 -1.71 -4.90
C ASN A 59 7.28 -1.75 -3.37
N ILE A 60 6.51 -2.69 -2.82
CA ILE A 60 6.42 -2.90 -1.36
C ILE A 60 7.82 -3.13 -0.78
N MET A 61 8.61 -4.02 -1.37
CA MET A 61 9.96 -4.31 -0.88
C MET A 61 10.89 -3.09 -0.91
N LYS A 62 10.79 -2.24 -1.95
CA LYS A 62 11.55 -0.98 -2.02
C LYS A 62 11.19 -0.05 -0.87
N GLU A 63 9.90 0.15 -0.60
CA GLU A 63 9.45 1.00 0.52
C GLU A 63 9.93 0.45 1.87
N VAL A 64 9.85 -0.86 2.09
CA VAL A 64 10.35 -1.51 3.32
C VAL A 64 11.85 -1.30 3.49
N VAL A 65 12.65 -1.46 2.43
CA VAL A 65 14.10 -1.23 2.48
C VAL A 65 14.41 0.22 2.86
N GLU A 66 13.72 1.19 2.26
CA GLU A 66 13.91 2.60 2.59
C GLU A 66 13.47 2.94 4.02
N LEU A 67 12.38 2.34 4.53
CA LEU A 67 11.96 2.51 5.92
C LEU A 67 13.00 1.95 6.90
N VAL A 68 13.58 0.79 6.61
CA VAL A 68 14.58 0.15 7.48
C VAL A 68 15.92 0.91 7.47
N LYS A 69 16.34 1.47 6.33
CA LYS A 69 17.56 2.29 6.26
C LYS A 69 17.46 3.60 7.04
N ASN A 70 16.26 4.17 7.15
CA ASN A 70 16.00 5.47 7.78
C ASN A 70 15.48 5.35 9.23
N LYS A 71 15.53 4.15 9.83
CA LYS A 71 15.32 3.92 11.26
C LYS A 71 16.62 4.08 12.03
#